data_AF-K3WV27-F1
#
_entry.id   AF-K3WV27-F1
#
_cell.length_a   1.000
_cell.length_b   1.000
_cell.length_c   1.000
_cell.angle_alpha   90.00
_cell.angle_beta   90.00
_cell.angle_gamma   90.00
#
_symmetry.space_group_name_H-M   'P 1'
#
loop_
_entity.id
_entity.type
_entity.pdbx_description
1 polymer ?
#
loop_
_entity_poly.entity_id
_entity_poly.type
_entity_poly.pdbx_seq_one_letter_code
_entity_poly.pdbx_strand_id
1 'polypeptide(L)'
;MSLFRAVSKTSAASQAAVGRVTARAMATSSSSGASYTERQAALGRPVSPHVTIYAFPVTALSSITNRATAVGLSLGFTGGAAFAAIGGDVPSLIYAAQDLIPGFAPISKFLVAFPITYHSLSAARHVVWDNAPQFINNVDGPKTSYAIYGASVALSLGAALYTIKRPVEEKSE
;
A
#
# COMPACT_ATOMS: atom_id res chain seq x y z
N MET A 1 37.45 61.39 -23.15
CA MET A 1 36.94 60.36 -24.07
C MET A 1 35.59 59.90 -23.54
N SER A 2 34.51 60.43 -24.12
CA SER A 2 33.12 60.16 -23.72
C SER A 2 32.58 59.02 -24.58
N LEU A 3 32.11 57.94 -23.96
CA LEU A 3 31.37 56.87 -24.64
C LEU A 3 29.94 56.85 -24.10
N PHE A 4 29.03 57.26 -24.97
CA PHE A 4 27.60 57.36 -24.76
C PHE A 4 26.95 56.00 -24.50
N ARG A 5 26.05 55.96 -23.51
CA ARG A 5 25.15 54.84 -23.19
C ARG A 5 23.89 54.94 -24.05
N ALA A 6 23.68 53.99 -24.96
CA ALA A 6 22.44 53.86 -25.71
C ALA A 6 21.38 53.09 -24.89
N VAL A 7 20.26 53.74 -24.56
CA VAL A 7 19.08 53.09 -23.99
C VAL A 7 18.09 52.81 -25.12
N SER A 8 17.81 51.54 -25.35
CA SER A 8 16.84 51.06 -26.33
C SER A 8 15.41 51.41 -25.91
N LYS A 9 14.70 52.19 -26.72
CA LYS A 9 13.26 52.46 -26.55
C LYS A 9 12.43 51.27 -27.04
N THR A 10 11.96 50.44 -26.12
CA THR A 10 10.92 49.44 -26.42
C THR A 10 9.55 50.15 -26.51
N SER A 11 8.87 49.99 -27.64
CA SER A 11 7.54 50.56 -27.93
C SER A 11 6.46 50.08 -26.95
N ALA A 12 5.59 51.00 -26.49
CA ALA A 12 4.46 50.73 -25.60
C ALA A 12 3.48 49.66 -26.13
N ALA A 13 3.41 49.47 -27.46
CA ALA A 13 2.59 48.45 -28.09
C ALA A 13 3.07 47.01 -27.77
N SER A 14 4.40 46.82 -27.59
CA SER A 14 4.98 45.53 -27.23
C SER A 14 4.70 45.15 -25.77
N GLN A 15 4.70 46.14 -24.87
CA GLN A 15 4.34 45.94 -23.46
C GLN A 15 2.85 45.63 -23.28
N ALA A 16 1.97 46.27 -24.06
CA ALA A 16 0.52 46.03 -24.01
C ALA A 16 0.12 44.63 -24.52
N ALA A 17 0.82 44.10 -25.53
CA ALA A 17 0.57 42.76 -26.04
C ALA A 17 0.99 41.67 -25.04
N VAL A 18 2.16 41.83 -24.40
CA VAL A 18 2.63 40.92 -23.33
C VAL A 18 1.71 40.97 -22.12
N GLY A 19 1.26 42.17 -21.71
CA GLY A 19 0.33 42.35 -20.59
C GLY A 19 -1.06 41.70 -20.82
N ARG A 20 -1.56 41.68 -22.06
CA ARG A 20 -2.83 41.00 -22.39
C ARG A 20 -2.73 39.48 -22.38
N VAL A 21 -1.57 38.92 -22.76
CA VAL A 21 -1.33 37.46 -22.71
C VAL A 21 -1.19 36.97 -21.27
N THR A 22 -0.47 37.69 -20.42
CA THR A 22 -0.39 37.36 -18.98
C THR A 22 -1.72 37.57 -18.25
N ALA A 23 -2.48 38.63 -18.57
CA ALA A 23 -3.80 38.85 -17.98
C ALA A 23 -4.81 37.75 -18.36
N ARG A 24 -4.78 37.25 -19.60
CA ARG A 24 -5.64 36.14 -20.04
C ARG A 24 -5.27 34.80 -19.41
N ALA A 25 -3.97 34.55 -19.16
CA ALA A 25 -3.53 33.37 -18.43
C ALA A 25 -3.99 33.40 -16.96
N MET A 26 -3.92 34.56 -16.30
CA MET A 26 -4.35 34.74 -14.90
C MET A 26 -5.87 34.76 -14.69
N ALA A 27 -6.65 35.16 -15.70
CA ALA A 27 -8.12 35.12 -15.64
C ALA A 27 -8.70 33.70 -15.68
N THR A 28 -7.92 32.70 -16.13
CA THR A 28 -8.35 31.29 -16.09
C THR A 28 -8.10 30.60 -14.74
N SER A 29 -7.40 31.28 -13.83
CA SER A 29 -7.13 30.79 -12.46
C SER A 29 -8.02 31.40 -11.38
N SER A 30 -8.91 32.34 -11.71
CA SER A 30 -9.79 32.98 -10.71
C SER A 30 -11.09 32.19 -10.49
N SER A 31 -11.07 31.35 -9.46
CA SER A 31 -12.16 31.08 -8.50
C SER A 31 -13.60 30.91 -9.03
N SER A 32 -13.93 29.73 -9.56
CA SER A 32 -15.22 29.15 -9.18
C SER A 32 -15.10 28.69 -7.73
N GLY A 33 -16.08 28.96 -6.86
CA GLY A 33 -16.10 28.36 -5.51
C GLY A 33 -16.04 26.82 -5.51
N ALA A 34 -16.29 26.19 -6.66
CA ALA A 34 -16.14 24.77 -6.89
C ALA A 34 -14.67 24.33 -7.03
N SER A 35 -14.31 23.21 -6.40
CA SER A 35 -13.05 22.47 -6.53
C SER A 35 -12.79 21.99 -7.97
N TYR A 36 -11.53 21.61 -8.26
CA TYR A 36 -11.17 21.04 -9.56
C TYR A 36 -12.05 19.85 -9.94
N THR A 37 -12.29 18.93 -9.00
CA THR A 37 -13.10 17.73 -9.21
C THR A 37 -14.54 18.06 -9.55
N GLU A 38 -15.16 19.00 -8.83
CA GLU A 38 -16.53 19.46 -9.11
C GLU A 38 -16.62 20.12 -10.49
N ARG A 39 -15.62 20.92 -10.88
CA ARG A 39 -15.55 21.48 -12.23
C ARG A 39 -15.44 20.39 -13.30
N GLN A 40 -14.61 19.36 -13.11
CA GLN A 40 -14.48 18.28 -14.10
C GLN A 40 -15.74 17.41 -14.19
N ALA A 41 -16.40 17.16 -13.05
CA ALA A 41 -17.65 16.41 -12.98
C ALA A 41 -18.79 17.17 -13.70
N ALA A 42 -18.89 18.49 -13.50
CA ALA A 42 -19.86 19.34 -14.19
C ALA A 42 -19.66 19.35 -15.72
N LEU A 43 -18.43 19.11 -16.19
CA LEU A 43 -18.12 19.00 -17.62
C LEU A 43 -18.41 17.60 -18.20
N GLY A 44 -18.85 16.64 -17.40
CA GLY A 44 -19.14 15.27 -17.85
C GLY A 44 -17.92 14.52 -18.40
N ARG A 45 -16.71 14.92 -17.99
CA ARG A 45 -15.47 14.32 -18.50
C ARG A 45 -15.25 12.94 -17.87
N PRO A 46 -15.04 11.88 -18.67
CA PRO A 46 -14.75 10.55 -18.13
C PRO A 46 -13.35 10.52 -17.52
N VAL A 47 -13.18 9.69 -16.48
CA VAL A 47 -11.86 9.36 -15.91
C VAL A 47 -11.18 8.36 -16.83
N SER A 48 -9.90 8.60 -17.16
CA SER A 48 -9.14 7.64 -17.96
C SER A 48 -9.01 6.29 -17.24
N PRO A 49 -9.01 5.16 -17.98
CA PRO A 49 -8.72 3.87 -17.38
C PRO A 49 -7.36 3.88 -16.68
N HIS A 50 -7.26 3.22 -15.52
CA HIS A 50 -6.06 3.22 -14.69
C HIS A 50 -5.73 1.79 -14.25
N VAL A 51 -6.39 1.26 -13.21
CA VAL A 51 -6.11 -0.10 -12.69
C VAL A 51 -6.32 -1.19 -13.75
N THR A 52 -7.28 -1.00 -14.67
CA THR A 52 -7.61 -1.98 -15.71
C THR A 52 -6.61 -2.06 -16.85
N ILE A 53 -5.75 -1.04 -17.03
CA ILE A 53 -4.77 -0.98 -18.12
C ILE A 53 -3.32 -0.86 -17.63
N TYR A 54 -3.12 -0.73 -16.33
CA TYR A 54 -1.79 -0.53 -15.75
C TYR A 54 -1.02 -1.85 -15.71
N ALA A 55 0.19 -1.86 -16.28
CA ALA A 55 1.11 -2.99 -16.18
C ALA A 55 1.77 -2.98 -14.79
N PHE A 56 1.26 -3.81 -13.88
CA PHE A 56 1.70 -3.83 -12.48
C PHE A 56 3.15 -4.31 -12.34
N PRO A 57 4.09 -3.46 -11.87
CA PRO A 57 5.40 -3.92 -11.45
C PRO A 57 5.29 -4.68 -10.12
N VAL A 58 6.25 -5.57 -9.84
CA VAL A 58 6.27 -6.36 -8.59
C VAL A 58 6.24 -5.47 -7.34
N THR A 59 6.82 -4.27 -7.39
CA THR A 59 6.78 -3.30 -6.29
C THR A 59 5.35 -2.82 -5.99
N ALA A 60 4.52 -2.64 -7.02
CA ALA A 60 3.12 -2.25 -6.84
C ALA A 60 2.31 -3.42 -6.27
N LEU A 61 2.53 -4.64 -6.78
CA LEU A 61 1.92 -5.85 -6.21
C LEU A 61 2.31 -6.04 -4.75
N SER A 62 3.59 -5.83 -4.41
CA SER A 62 4.08 -5.90 -3.05
C SER A 62 3.37 -4.90 -2.12
N SER A 63 3.11 -3.68 -2.60
CA SER A 63 2.33 -2.68 -1.86
C SER A 63 0.88 -3.11 -1.66
N ILE A 64 0.24 -3.70 -2.67
CA ILE A 64 -1.12 -4.25 -2.56
C ILE A 64 -1.16 -5.39 -1.56
N THR A 65 -0.20 -6.33 -1.60
CA THR A 65 -0.09 -7.42 -0.63
C THR A 65 0.10 -6.88 0.79
N ASN A 66 0.88 -5.81 0.98
CA ASN A 66 1.06 -5.23 2.32
C ASN A 66 -0.26 -4.69 2.89
N ARG A 67 -1.09 -4.06 2.05
CA ARG A 67 -2.43 -3.61 2.44
C ARG A 67 -3.38 -4.78 2.70
N ALA A 68 -3.40 -5.78 1.82
CA ALA A 68 -4.26 -6.94 1.96
C ALA A 68 -3.94 -7.75 3.22
N THR A 69 -2.66 -7.94 3.52
CA THR A 69 -2.20 -8.60 4.75
C THR A 69 -2.58 -7.78 6.00
N ALA A 70 -2.45 -6.45 5.97
CA ALA A 70 -2.91 -5.57 7.05
C ALA A 70 -4.40 -5.72 7.35
N VAL A 71 -5.24 -5.71 6.30
CA VAL A 71 -6.69 -5.90 6.42
C VAL A 71 -6.99 -7.28 6.96
N GLY A 72 -6.36 -8.33 6.41
CA GLY A 72 -6.56 -9.71 6.87
C GLY A 72 -6.20 -9.89 8.35
N LEU A 73 -5.08 -9.34 8.80
CA LEU A 73 -4.69 -9.36 10.21
C LEU A 73 -5.68 -8.61 11.08
N SER A 74 -6.07 -7.39 10.68
CA SER A 74 -7.02 -6.57 11.44
C SER A 74 -8.35 -7.28 11.62
N LEU A 75 -8.89 -7.86 10.54
CA LEU A 75 -10.13 -8.63 10.57
C LEU A 75 -10.00 -9.92 11.38
N GLY A 76 -8.88 -10.64 11.25
CA GLY A 76 -8.63 -11.87 11.98
C GLY A 76 -8.58 -11.64 13.50
N PHE A 77 -7.78 -10.67 13.95
CA PHE A 77 -7.69 -10.33 15.36
C PHE A 77 -8.99 -9.75 15.92
N THR A 78 -9.59 -8.78 15.22
CA THR A 78 -10.83 -8.15 15.68
C THR A 78 -11.99 -9.14 15.68
N GLY A 79 -12.10 -9.98 14.66
CA GLY A 79 -13.14 -11.01 14.55
C GLY A 79 -13.00 -12.08 15.63
N GLY A 80 -11.78 -12.57 15.88
CA GLY A 80 -11.52 -13.52 16.96
C GLY A 80 -11.82 -12.93 18.34
N ALA A 81 -11.41 -11.70 18.58
CA ALA A 81 -11.69 -10.99 19.83
C ALA A 81 -13.20 -10.73 20.02
N ALA A 82 -13.91 -10.32 18.97
CA ALA A 82 -15.35 -10.10 19.01
C ALA A 82 -16.12 -11.41 19.27
N PHE A 83 -15.71 -12.51 18.62
CA PHE A 83 -16.31 -13.83 18.85
C PHE A 83 -16.10 -14.28 20.30
N ALA A 84 -14.90 -14.11 20.84
CA ALA A 84 -14.63 -14.41 22.25
C ALA A 84 -15.44 -13.51 23.21
N ALA A 85 -15.58 -12.22 22.90
CA ALA A 85 -16.33 -11.26 23.72
C ALA A 85 -17.82 -11.59 23.84
N ILE A 86 -18.41 -12.26 22.85
CA ILE A 86 -19.82 -12.73 22.90
C ILE A 86 -19.97 -14.14 23.49
N GLY A 87 -18.91 -14.69 24.09
CA GLY A 87 -18.92 -16.01 24.73
C GLY A 87 -18.50 -17.18 23.82
N GLY A 88 -17.98 -16.90 22.63
CA GLY A 88 -17.46 -17.93 21.74
C GLY A 88 -16.12 -18.51 22.22
N ASP A 89 -15.98 -19.84 22.14
CA ASP A 89 -14.74 -20.54 22.48
C ASP A 89 -13.87 -20.76 21.22
N VAL A 90 -12.91 -19.87 21.01
CA VAL A 90 -11.98 -19.91 19.87
C VAL A 90 -11.16 -21.21 19.85
N PRO A 91 -10.52 -21.66 20.96
CA PRO A 91 -9.88 -22.97 21.03
C PRO A 91 -10.76 -24.13 20.56
N SER A 92 -11.97 -24.26 21.10
CA SER A 92 -12.86 -25.37 20.73
C SER A 92 -13.26 -25.34 19.26
N LEU A 93 -13.50 -24.14 18.70
CA LEU A 93 -13.77 -23.98 17.27
C LEU A 93 -12.59 -24.45 16.40
N ILE A 94 -11.36 -24.11 16.79
CA ILE A 94 -10.15 -24.53 16.06
C ILE A 94 -9.98 -26.05 16.12
N TYR A 95 -10.19 -26.67 17.29
CA TYR A 95 -10.10 -28.12 17.43
C TYR A 95 -11.17 -28.84 16.60
N ALA A 96 -12.42 -28.37 16.65
CA ALA A 96 -13.48 -28.93 15.81
C ALA A 96 -13.14 -28.83 14.31
N ALA A 97 -12.56 -27.71 13.86
CA ALA A 97 -12.11 -27.55 12.48
C ALA A 97 -10.94 -28.50 12.13
N GLN A 98 -10.02 -28.76 13.07
CA GLN A 98 -8.93 -29.73 12.88
C GLN A 98 -9.46 -31.15 12.69
N ASP A 99 -10.52 -31.52 13.42
CA ASP A 99 -11.10 -32.86 13.35
C ASP A 99 -11.96 -33.06 12.09
N LEU A 100 -12.67 -32.02 11.65
CA LEU A 100 -13.63 -32.09 10.54
C LEU A 100 -13.01 -31.86 9.15
N ILE A 101 -11.95 -31.07 9.06
CA ILE A 101 -11.40 -30.60 7.78
C ILE A 101 -10.01 -31.21 7.56
N PRO A 102 -9.87 -32.17 6.62
CA PRO A 102 -8.57 -32.74 6.27
C PRO A 102 -7.55 -31.67 5.87
N GLY A 103 -6.36 -31.72 6.48
CA GLY A 103 -5.30 -30.75 6.18
C GLY A 103 -5.50 -29.35 6.76
N PHE A 104 -6.52 -29.13 7.62
CA PHE A 104 -6.79 -27.82 8.21
C PHE A 104 -5.60 -27.25 8.96
N ALA A 105 -4.92 -28.05 9.80
CA ALA A 105 -3.83 -27.56 10.63
C ALA A 105 -2.68 -26.92 9.83
N PRO A 106 -2.04 -27.60 8.84
CA PRO A 106 -0.97 -26.95 8.07
C PRO A 106 -1.46 -25.78 7.22
N ILE A 107 -2.66 -25.87 6.63
CA ILE A 107 -3.22 -24.79 5.79
C ILE A 107 -3.53 -23.54 6.61
N SER A 108 -4.22 -23.69 7.74
CA SER A 108 -4.56 -22.57 8.63
C SER A 108 -3.32 -21.91 9.21
N LYS A 109 -2.31 -22.70 9.62
CA LYS A 109 -1.01 -22.17 10.07
C LYS A 109 -0.32 -21.34 8.99
N PHE A 110 -0.30 -21.81 7.74
CA PHE A 110 0.27 -21.05 6.63
C PHE A 110 -0.51 -19.74 6.39
N LEU A 111 -1.84 -19.82 6.35
CA LEU A 111 -2.72 -18.67 6.09
C LEU A 111 -2.63 -17.60 7.17
N VAL A 112 -2.30 -17.96 8.41
CA VAL A 112 -2.06 -17.00 9.51
C VAL A 112 -0.61 -16.52 9.50
N ALA A 113 0.37 -17.41 9.30
CA ALA A 113 1.78 -17.05 9.34
C ALA A 113 2.20 -16.13 8.18
N PHE A 114 1.65 -16.34 6.97
CA PHE A 114 1.98 -15.54 5.79
C PHE A 114 1.67 -14.06 5.96
N PRO A 115 0.44 -13.63 6.29
CA PRO A 115 0.15 -12.21 6.45
C PRO A 115 0.95 -11.59 7.61
N ILE A 116 1.18 -12.31 8.72
CA ILE A 116 2.01 -11.82 9.83
C ILE A 116 3.44 -11.55 9.34
N THR A 117 4.10 -12.56 8.79
CA THR A 117 5.51 -12.47 8.37
C THR A 117 5.69 -11.47 7.24
N TYR A 118 4.80 -11.47 6.25
CA TYR A 118 4.84 -10.52 5.14
C TYR A 118 4.65 -9.07 5.60
N HIS A 119 3.62 -8.81 6.42
CA HIS A 119 3.34 -7.46 6.89
C HIS A 119 4.48 -6.92 7.77
N SER A 120 5.05 -7.75 8.65
CA SER A 120 6.18 -7.37 9.49
C SER A 120 7.46 -7.09 8.69
N LEU A 121 7.81 -7.95 7.73
CA LEU A 121 8.99 -7.72 6.88
C LEU A 121 8.81 -6.53 5.95
N SER A 122 7.59 -6.34 5.42
CA SER A 122 7.26 -5.15 4.64
C SER A 122 7.32 -3.87 5.48
N ALA A 123 6.88 -3.91 6.73
CA ALA A 123 7.01 -2.78 7.65
C ALA A 123 8.48 -2.42 7.90
N ALA A 124 9.35 -3.41 8.15
CA ALA A 124 10.79 -3.18 8.27
C ALA A 124 11.40 -2.56 7.00
N ARG A 125 11.00 -3.04 5.82
CA ARG A 125 11.40 -2.42 4.54
C ARG A 125 10.92 -0.99 4.40
N HIS A 126 9.67 -0.69 4.79
CA HIS A 126 9.14 0.67 4.76
C HIS A 126 9.94 1.61 5.67
N VAL A 127 10.29 1.16 6.88
CA VAL A 127 11.18 1.93 7.78
C VAL A 127 12.52 2.23 7.10
N VAL A 128 13.14 1.25 6.46
CA VAL A 128 14.40 1.47 5.71
C VAL A 128 14.19 2.45 4.55
N TRP A 129 13.10 2.31 3.80
CA TRP A 129 12.81 3.17 2.66
C TRP A 129 12.60 4.63 3.09
N ASP A 130 11.84 4.86 4.16
CA ASP A 130 11.49 6.19 4.63
C ASP A 130 12.68 6.91 5.31
N ASN A 131 13.51 6.17 6.04
CA ASN A 131 14.62 6.76 6.81
C ASN A 131 15.98 6.70 6.08
N ALA A 132 16.15 5.79 5.13
CA ALA A 132 17.39 5.57 4.42
C ALA A 132 17.15 5.22 2.93
N PRO A 133 16.50 6.13 2.18
CA PRO A 133 16.06 5.89 0.80
C PRO A 133 17.21 5.58 -0.17
N GLN A 134 18.46 5.91 0.18
CA GLN A 134 19.65 5.54 -0.60
C GLN A 134 19.84 4.03 -0.75
N PHE A 135 19.26 3.21 0.14
CA PHE A 135 19.37 1.75 0.09
C PHE A 135 18.26 1.08 -0.73
N ILE A 136 17.17 1.77 -1.04
CA ILE A 136 16.02 1.23 -1.78
C ILE A 136 15.63 2.21 -2.88
N ASN A 137 16.40 2.21 -3.97
CA ASN A 137 16.09 2.96 -5.17
C ASN A 137 15.25 2.13 -6.16
N ASN A 138 14.96 2.67 -7.34
CA ASN A 138 14.12 2.01 -8.36
C ASN A 138 14.65 0.64 -8.82
N VAL A 139 15.98 0.42 -8.79
CA VAL A 139 16.60 -0.86 -9.16
C VAL A 139 16.47 -1.89 -8.02
N ASP A 140 16.43 -1.42 -6.78
CA ASP A 140 16.37 -2.27 -5.58
C ASP A 140 14.93 -2.53 -5.11
N GLY A 141 13.97 -1.68 -5.49
CA GLY A 141 12.54 -1.86 -5.22
C GLY A 141 12.04 -3.26 -5.62
N PRO A 142 12.25 -3.72 -6.86
CA PRO A 142 11.88 -5.07 -7.28
C PRO A 142 12.61 -6.17 -6.50
N LYS A 143 13.92 -6.04 -6.29
CA LYS A 143 14.73 -7.05 -5.58
C LYS A 143 14.25 -7.25 -4.14
N THR A 144 14.06 -6.15 -3.43
CA THR A 144 13.54 -6.16 -2.06
C THR A 144 12.12 -6.71 -1.98
N SER A 145 11.29 -6.49 -3.01
CA SER A 145 9.96 -7.08 -3.10
C SER A 145 10.02 -8.61 -3.20
N TYR A 146 10.85 -9.15 -4.09
CA TYR A 146 11.05 -10.60 -4.19
C TYR A 146 11.64 -11.21 -2.92
N ALA A 147 12.60 -10.52 -2.28
CA ALA A 147 13.21 -10.97 -1.04
C ALA A 147 12.17 -11.12 0.08
N ILE A 148 11.26 -10.14 0.24
CA ILE A 148 10.18 -10.23 1.22
C ILE A 148 9.23 -11.36 0.88
N TYR A 149 8.75 -11.49 -0.35
CA TYR A 149 7.87 -12.61 -0.72
C TYR A 149 8.53 -13.95 -0.42
N GLY A 150 9.79 -14.14 -0.81
CA GLY A 150 10.53 -15.38 -0.57
C GLY A 150 10.70 -15.67 0.92
N ALA A 151 11.11 -14.67 1.71
CA ALA A 151 11.29 -14.81 3.15
C ALA A 151 9.97 -15.12 3.87
N SER A 152 8.88 -14.43 3.53
CA SER A 152 7.55 -14.66 4.09
C SER A 152 7.03 -16.06 3.77
N VAL A 153 7.17 -16.51 2.52
CA VAL A 153 6.77 -17.88 2.14
C VAL A 153 7.60 -18.90 2.91
N ALA A 154 8.92 -18.74 2.98
CA ALA A 154 9.80 -19.67 3.69
C ALA A 154 9.44 -19.76 5.19
N LEU A 155 9.28 -18.62 5.86
CA LEU A 155 8.89 -18.58 7.28
C LEU A 155 7.50 -19.20 7.51
N SER A 156 6.57 -18.95 6.61
CA SER A 156 5.20 -19.46 6.72
C SER A 156 5.11 -20.95 6.46
N LEU A 157 5.90 -21.48 5.53
CA LEU A 157 6.05 -22.92 5.33
C LEU A 157 6.70 -23.58 6.55
N GLY A 158 7.74 -22.96 7.12
CA GLY A 158 8.34 -23.43 8.37
C GLY A 158 7.30 -23.52 9.50
N ALA A 159 6.48 -22.48 9.68
CA ALA A 159 5.41 -22.47 10.66
C ALA A 159 4.32 -23.52 10.36
N ALA A 160 3.95 -23.71 9.09
CA ALA A 160 2.93 -24.68 8.68
C ALA A 160 3.36 -26.13 8.93
N LEU A 161 4.63 -26.43 8.70
CA LEU A 161 5.20 -27.77 8.85
C LEU A 161 5.60 -28.09 10.29
N TYR A 162 5.78 -27.07 11.14
CA TYR A 162 6.08 -27.27 12.55
C TYR A 162 4.82 -27.60 13.36
N THR A 163 4.84 -28.72 14.09
CA THR A 163 3.75 -29.13 14.97
C THR A 163 4.27 -29.37 16.37
N ILE A 164 3.73 -28.62 17.34
CA ILE A 164 3.97 -28.82 18.77
C ILE A 164 3.13 -30.05 19.18
N LYS A 165 3.77 -31.04 19.82
CA LYS A 165 3.06 -32.19 20.38
C LYS A 165 2.14 -31.71 21.51
N ARG A 166 0.88 -32.18 21.52
CA ARG A 166 -0.05 -31.91 22.62
C ARG A 166 0.54 -32.48 23.92
N PRO A 167 0.44 -31.78 25.07
CA PRO A 167 0.74 -32.39 26.36
C PRO A 167 -0.13 -33.65 26.55
N VAL A 168 0.47 -34.74 27.00
CA VAL A 168 -0.28 -35.96 27.32
C VAL A 168 -1.09 -35.66 28.58
N GLU A 169 -2.42 -35.81 28.52
CA GLU A 169 -3.23 -35.82 29.74
C GLU A 169 -2.77 -37.01 30.59
N GLU A 170 -2.19 -36.71 31.75
CA GLU A 170 -1.95 -37.70 32.78
C GLU A 170 -3.33 -38.18 33.26
N LYS A 171 -3.67 -39.43 32.94
CA LYS A 171 -4.86 -40.07 33.50
C LYS A 171 -4.70 -40.08 35.01
N SER A 172 -5.48 -39.27 35.72
CA SER A 172 -5.72 -39.48 37.14
C SER A 172 -6.47 -40.80 37.29
N GLU A 173 -5.74 -41.85 37.69
CA GLU A 173 -6.32 -43.10 38.22
C GLU A 173 -7.10 -42.87 39.52
#